data_AF-A0A951SZ34-F1
#
_entry.id   AF-A0A951SZ34-F1
#
_cell.length_a   1.000
_cell.length_b   1.000
_cell.length_c   1.000
_cell.angle_alpha   90.00
_cell.angle_beta   90.00
_cell.angle_gamma   90.00
#
_symmetry.space_group_name_H-M   'P 1'
#
loop_
_entity.id
_entity.type
_entity.pdbx_description
1 polymer ?
#
loop_
_entity_poly.entity_id
_entity_poly.type
_entity_poly.pdbx_seq_one_letter_code
_entity_poly.pdbx_strand_id
1 'polypeptide(L)'
;MSLWFKEEYPDTFGLVHQIKVKSLLHSEQSEFQKIDVYQTTNLGRMLVIDEIVMCTEFDEMAYHEMIVHVPLFAHKNPERVLIIGGGDGGSVREAVKHPTIKQVDMCEIDERVVRVSEEYLPTFSKEYKNPKVSLHFKDGIQWVKDHKNTYDAIIVDSTDPIGPGA
;
A
#
# COMPACT_ATOMS: atom_id res chain seq x y z
N MET A 1 -29.87 -8.99 -5.97
CA MET A 1 -29.21 -9.72 -4.85
C MET A 1 -28.15 -8.81 -4.27
N SER A 2 -27.99 -8.74 -2.95
CA SER A 2 -26.89 -7.99 -2.32
C SER A 2 -25.62 -8.82 -2.36
N LEU A 3 -24.55 -8.29 -2.97
CA LEU A 3 -23.23 -8.91 -2.96
C LEU A 3 -22.44 -8.42 -1.74
N TRP A 4 -21.76 -9.33 -1.06
CA TRP A 4 -20.92 -9.07 0.11
C TRP A 4 -19.56 -9.71 -0.09
N PHE A 5 -18.50 -8.95 0.12
CA PHE A 5 -17.16 -9.47 0.30
C PHE A 5 -17.01 -9.94 1.75
N LYS A 6 -16.32 -11.07 1.95
CA LYS A 6 -16.07 -11.64 3.27
C LYS A 6 -14.57 -11.83 3.44
N GLU A 7 -14.05 -11.26 4.51
CA GLU A 7 -12.68 -11.45 4.97
C GLU A 7 -12.75 -12.26 6.25
N GLU A 8 -12.08 -13.42 6.27
CA GLU A 8 -12.25 -14.42 7.32
C GLU A 8 -10.94 -14.67 8.08
N TYR A 9 -11.01 -14.58 9.40
CA TYR A 9 -9.91 -14.86 10.33
C TYR A 9 -10.31 -15.96 11.34
N PRO A 10 -10.74 -17.15 10.87
CA PRO A 10 -11.37 -18.15 11.74
C PRO A 10 -10.37 -18.74 12.75
N ASP A 11 -9.14 -19.01 12.31
CA ASP A 11 -8.13 -19.70 13.10
C ASP A 11 -7.26 -18.77 13.97
N THR A 12 -7.25 -17.47 13.66
CA THR A 12 -6.48 -16.46 14.40
C THR A 12 -7.34 -15.73 15.43
N PHE A 13 -8.47 -15.15 15.02
CA PHE A 13 -9.30 -14.29 15.86
C PHE A 13 -10.73 -14.79 16.06
N GLY A 14 -11.16 -15.82 15.32
CA GLY A 14 -12.56 -16.25 15.30
C GLY A 14 -13.50 -15.16 14.75
N LEU A 15 -13.01 -14.34 13.81
CA LEU A 15 -13.65 -13.12 13.33
C LEU A 15 -13.93 -13.18 11.83
N VAL A 16 -15.04 -12.58 11.41
CA VAL A 16 -15.37 -12.36 9.99
C VAL A 16 -15.77 -10.91 9.80
N HIS A 17 -15.13 -10.24 8.85
CA HIS A 17 -15.51 -8.91 8.39
C HIS A 17 -16.28 -9.02 7.07
N GLN A 18 -17.41 -8.33 6.97
CA GLN A 18 -18.23 -8.33 5.76
C GLN A 18 -18.47 -6.93 5.26
N ILE A 19 -18.12 -6.69 4.00
CA ILE A 19 -18.25 -5.38 3.36
C ILE A 19 -19.22 -5.54 2.19
N LYS A 20 -20.28 -4.71 2.18
CA LYS A 20 -21.27 -4.74 1.11
C LYS A 20 -20.70 -4.12 -0.16
N VAL A 21 -20.64 -4.91 -1.23
CA VAL A 21 -20.07 -4.48 -2.51
C VAL A 21 -21.14 -4.30 -3.58
N LYS A 22 -20.90 -3.36 -4.49
CA LYS A 22 -21.72 -3.11 -5.68
C LYS A 22 -21.27 -4.01 -6.84
N SER A 23 -19.97 -4.12 -7.06
CA SER A 23 -19.37 -4.90 -8.14
C SER A 23 -17.88 -5.17 -7.89
N LEU A 24 -17.35 -6.22 -8.52
CA LEU A 24 -15.93 -6.43 -8.74
C LEU A 24 -15.50 -5.59 -9.95
N LEU A 25 -14.53 -4.70 -9.78
CA LEU A 25 -14.01 -3.82 -10.85
C LEU A 25 -12.85 -4.47 -11.59
N HIS A 26 -11.96 -5.15 -10.85
CA HIS A 26 -10.78 -5.80 -11.40
C HIS A 26 -10.46 -7.06 -10.59
N SER A 27 -9.91 -8.07 -11.26
CA SER A 27 -9.42 -9.30 -10.62
C SER A 27 -8.33 -9.92 -11.48
N GLU A 28 -7.17 -10.16 -10.88
CA GLU A 28 -6.07 -10.86 -11.55
C GLU A 28 -5.22 -11.65 -10.56
N GLN A 29 -4.50 -12.65 -11.10
CA GLN A 29 -3.46 -13.37 -10.39
C GLN A 29 -2.11 -12.89 -10.94
N SER A 30 -1.28 -12.27 -10.10
CA SER A 30 0.11 -11.95 -10.45
C SER A 30 1.02 -13.16 -10.15
N GLU A 31 2.33 -13.00 -10.39
CA GLU A 31 3.34 -13.98 -9.97
C GLU A 31 3.38 -14.15 -8.44
N PHE A 32 2.90 -13.17 -7.69
CA PHE A 32 3.03 -13.11 -6.22
C PHE A 32 1.72 -13.37 -5.50
N GLN A 33 0.61 -12.80 -5.96
CA GLN A 33 -0.63 -12.74 -5.19
C GLN A 33 -1.85 -12.50 -6.08
N LYS A 34 -3.03 -12.78 -5.55
CA LYS A 34 -4.31 -12.43 -6.17
C LYS A 34 -4.65 -10.98 -5.81
N ILE A 35 -4.97 -10.18 -6.83
CA ILE A 35 -5.29 -8.76 -6.69
C ILE A 35 -6.73 -8.54 -7.16
N ASP A 36 -7.58 -8.11 -6.24
CA ASP A 36 -8.97 -7.79 -6.51
C ASP A 36 -9.24 -6.31 -6.16
N VAL A 37 -10.04 -5.63 -6.99
CA VAL A 37 -10.55 -4.29 -6.68
C VAL A 37 -12.06 -4.30 -6.72
N TYR A 38 -12.68 -3.90 -5.62
CA TYR A 38 -14.14 -3.83 -5.49
C TYR A 38 -14.63 -2.40 -5.44
N GLN A 39 -15.79 -2.15 -6.04
CA GLN A 39 -16.60 -0.99 -5.72
C GLN A 39 -17.48 -1.32 -4.52
N THR A 40 -17.25 -0.69 -3.37
CA THR A 40 -18.10 -0.88 -2.20
C THR A 40 -19.36 0.00 -2.26
N THR A 41 -20.31 -0.26 -1.35
CA THR A 41 -21.53 0.57 -1.28
C THR A 41 -21.24 1.96 -0.72
N ASN A 42 -20.42 2.06 0.34
CA ASN A 42 -20.24 3.27 1.16
C ASN A 42 -18.77 3.64 1.46
N LEU A 43 -17.80 2.75 1.21
CA LEU A 43 -16.38 2.94 1.56
C LEU A 43 -15.50 3.32 0.35
N GLY A 44 -16.11 3.64 -0.80
CA GLY A 44 -15.38 3.87 -2.05
C GLY A 44 -14.88 2.57 -2.69
N ARG A 45 -13.79 2.67 -3.44
CA ARG A 45 -13.03 1.53 -3.96
C ARG A 45 -12.21 0.86 -2.85
N MET A 46 -12.08 -0.45 -2.95
CA MET A 46 -11.40 -1.29 -1.95
C MET A 46 -10.41 -2.20 -2.65
N LEU A 47 -9.15 -2.15 -2.22
CA LEU A 47 -8.10 -3.06 -2.66
C LEU A 47 -8.10 -4.29 -1.76
N VAL A 48 -8.07 -5.46 -2.39
CA VAL A 48 -7.99 -6.75 -1.72
C VAL A 48 -6.83 -7.52 -2.32
N ILE A 49 -5.97 -8.05 -1.46
CA ILE A 49 -4.84 -8.89 -1.83
C ILE A 49 -4.98 -10.22 -1.09
N ASP A 50 -4.95 -11.34 -1.82
CA ASP A 50 -5.11 -12.69 -1.27
C ASP A 50 -6.28 -12.81 -0.28
N GLU A 51 -7.42 -12.20 -0.65
CA GLU A 51 -8.67 -12.19 0.12
C GLU A 51 -8.63 -11.35 1.41
N ILE A 52 -7.55 -10.63 1.67
CA ILE A 52 -7.37 -9.71 2.79
C ILE A 52 -7.60 -8.27 2.30
N VAL A 53 -8.34 -7.48 3.07
CA VAL A 53 -8.59 -6.07 2.76
C VAL A 53 -7.35 -5.26 3.07
N MET A 54 -6.76 -4.64 2.03
CA MET A 54 -5.59 -3.79 2.19
C MET A 54 -5.98 -2.37 2.58
N CYS A 55 -6.93 -1.78 1.84
CA CYS A 55 -7.38 -0.42 2.08
C CYS A 55 -8.75 -0.13 1.45
N THR A 56 -9.42 0.91 1.96
CA THR A 56 -10.59 1.52 1.31
C THR A 56 -10.37 3.02 1.16
N GLU A 57 -10.97 3.65 0.13
CA GLU A 57 -10.86 5.12 -0.04
C GLU A 57 -11.42 5.92 1.14
N PHE A 58 -12.25 5.30 1.99
CA PHE A 58 -12.89 5.97 3.11
C PHE A 58 -11.97 6.14 4.32
N ASP A 59 -11.15 5.14 4.64
CA ASP A 59 -10.39 5.06 5.90
C ASP A 59 -8.88 4.97 5.73
N GLU A 60 -8.36 4.81 4.51
CA GLU A 60 -6.92 4.75 4.21
C GLU A 60 -6.09 5.86 4.86
N MET A 61 -6.66 7.07 4.96
CA MET A 61 -5.98 8.23 5.55
C MET A 61 -5.52 7.96 6.98
N ALA A 62 -6.31 7.21 7.76
CA ALA A 62 -5.96 6.90 9.14
C ALA A 62 -4.71 6.00 9.23
N TYR A 63 -4.52 5.11 8.26
CA TYR A 63 -3.35 4.26 8.19
C TYR A 63 -2.14 5.00 7.60
N HIS A 64 -2.29 5.58 6.41
CA HIS A 64 -1.18 6.20 5.69
C HIS A 64 -0.63 7.45 6.38
N GLU A 65 -1.49 8.30 6.96
CA GLU A 65 -1.01 9.46 7.71
C GLU A 65 -0.22 8.99 8.94
N MET A 66 -0.70 7.97 9.65
CA MET A 66 -0.05 7.50 10.87
C MET A 66 1.28 6.80 10.59
N ILE A 67 1.33 5.90 9.61
CA ILE A 67 2.55 5.15 9.31
C ILE A 67 3.66 6.05 8.74
N VAL A 68 3.30 7.13 8.04
CA VAL A 68 4.26 8.05 7.42
C VAL A 68 4.59 9.24 8.31
N HIS A 69 3.59 9.95 8.83
CA HIS A 69 3.84 11.23 9.50
C HIS A 69 4.47 11.07 10.88
N VAL A 70 4.13 9.99 11.61
CA VAL A 70 4.73 9.73 12.93
C VAL A 70 6.27 9.64 12.85
N PRO A 71 6.88 8.78 12.00
CA PRO A 71 8.33 8.73 11.91
C PRO A 71 8.95 9.98 11.29
N LEU A 72 8.31 10.59 10.28
CA LEU A 72 8.89 11.75 9.60
C LEU A 72 8.85 13.03 10.43
N PHE A 73 7.84 13.21 11.30
CA PHE A 73 7.84 14.31 12.28
C PHE A 73 8.79 14.06 13.46
N ALA A 74 9.10 12.80 13.78
CA ALA A 74 10.10 12.49 14.81
C ALA A 74 11.55 12.74 14.33
N HIS A 75 11.79 12.65 13.01
CA HIS A 75 13.09 12.94 12.41
C HIS A 75 13.29 14.45 12.19
N LYS A 76 14.47 14.99 12.53
CA LYS A 76 14.70 16.45 12.51
C LYS A 76 14.66 17.08 11.11
N ASN A 77 15.18 16.39 10.10
CA ASN A 77 15.24 16.87 8.72
C ASN A 77 15.42 15.69 7.75
N PRO A 78 14.40 14.84 7.55
CA PRO A 78 14.50 13.71 6.64
C PRO A 78 14.53 14.21 5.18
N GLU A 79 15.45 13.70 4.38
CA GLU A 79 15.61 14.06 2.96
C GLU A 79 15.40 12.87 2.02
N ARG A 80 15.83 11.66 2.42
CA ARG A 80 15.68 10.42 1.65
C ARG A 80 14.90 9.38 2.46
N VAL A 81 13.77 8.93 1.92
CA VAL A 81 12.90 7.94 2.56
C VAL A 81 12.76 6.72 1.66
N LEU A 82 12.82 5.54 2.28
CA LEU A 82 12.46 4.27 1.65
C LEU A 82 11.09 3.85 2.15
N ILE A 83 10.19 3.48 1.24
CA ILE A 83 8.96 2.77 1.52
C ILE A 83 9.12 1.36 0.97
N ILE A 84 8.94 0.34 1.80
CA ILE A 84 8.93 -1.07 1.40
C ILE A 84 7.48 -1.52 1.36
N GLY A 85 7.04 -2.08 0.24
CA GLY A 85 5.62 -2.29 -0.04
C GLY A 85 4.92 -0.98 -0.43
N GLY A 86 3.68 -0.80 0.04
CA GLY A 86 2.89 0.41 -0.21
C GLY A 86 2.48 0.59 -1.67
N GLY A 87 2.31 -0.51 -2.41
CA GLY A 87 2.00 -0.52 -3.84
C GLY A 87 0.68 0.17 -4.24
N ASP A 88 -0.19 0.55 -3.31
CA ASP A 88 -1.35 1.41 -3.56
C ASP A 88 -0.99 2.90 -3.72
N GLY A 89 0.11 3.33 -3.11
CA GLY A 89 0.69 4.67 -3.24
C GLY A 89 0.28 5.67 -2.16
N GLY A 90 -0.55 5.28 -1.20
CA GLY A 90 -0.95 6.14 -0.08
C GLY A 90 0.25 6.61 0.74
N SER A 91 1.14 5.69 1.11
CA SER A 91 2.38 6.04 1.83
C SER A 91 3.29 6.99 1.05
N VAL A 92 3.43 6.79 -0.27
CA VAL A 92 4.20 7.70 -1.16
C VAL A 92 3.58 9.08 -1.16
N ARG A 93 2.26 9.15 -1.31
CA ARG A 93 1.49 10.41 -1.32
C ARG A 93 1.69 11.20 -0.04
N GLU A 94 1.71 10.53 1.11
CA GLU A 94 1.94 11.17 2.39
C GLU A 94 3.39 11.62 2.57
N ALA A 95 4.36 10.85 2.09
CA ALA A 95 5.78 11.17 2.24
C ALA A 95 6.16 12.44 1.47
N VAL A 96 5.67 12.60 0.23
CA VAL A 96 6.02 13.77 -0.60
C VAL A 96 5.45 15.10 -0.09
N LYS A 97 4.47 15.08 0.83
CA LYS A 97 3.95 16.28 1.50
C LYS A 97 4.99 16.94 2.41
N HIS A 98 5.99 16.20 2.89
CA HIS A 98 7.05 16.74 3.74
C HIS A 98 8.02 17.58 2.91
N PRO A 99 8.18 18.88 3.20
CA PRO A 99 8.95 19.79 2.34
C PRO A 99 10.46 19.49 2.32
N THR A 100 10.98 18.86 3.39
CA THR A 100 12.39 18.48 3.50
C THR A 100 12.75 17.29 2.61
N ILE A 101 11.76 16.47 2.23
CA ILE A 101 11.96 15.28 1.41
C ILE A 101 12.38 15.68 0.01
N LYS A 102 13.49 15.09 -0.43
CA LYS A 102 14.09 15.23 -1.76
C LYS A 102 13.95 13.97 -2.59
N GLN A 103 13.92 12.80 -1.96
CA GLN A 103 13.76 11.51 -2.61
C GLN A 103 12.86 10.57 -1.79
N VAL A 104 11.92 9.94 -2.46
CA VAL A 104 11.12 8.81 -1.97
C VAL A 104 11.37 7.63 -2.90
N ASP A 105 12.04 6.61 -2.40
CA ASP A 105 12.18 5.33 -3.09
C ASP A 105 11.07 4.39 -2.58
N MET A 106 10.24 3.87 -3.47
CA MET A 106 9.27 2.82 -3.14
C MET A 106 9.75 1.50 -3.71
N CYS A 107 9.95 0.50 -2.87
CA CYS A 107 10.36 -0.84 -3.24
C CYS A 107 9.19 -1.80 -3.06
N GLU A 108 8.54 -2.16 -4.17
CA GLU A 108 7.40 -3.07 -4.21
C GLU A 108 7.82 -4.32 -4.99
N ILE A 109 7.53 -5.51 -4.48
CA ILE A 109 7.93 -6.75 -5.16
C ILE A 109 7.01 -7.02 -6.37
N ASP A 110 5.74 -6.65 -6.26
CA ASP A 110 4.72 -6.91 -7.25
C ASP A 110 4.32 -5.64 -8.02
N GLU A 111 4.93 -5.44 -9.19
CA GLU A 111 4.59 -4.34 -10.10
C GLU A 111 3.08 -4.29 -10.41
N ARG A 112 2.39 -5.43 -10.43
CA ARG A 112 0.97 -5.46 -10.77
C ARG A 112 0.11 -4.71 -9.76
N VAL A 113 0.43 -4.77 -8.47
CA VAL A 113 -0.28 -3.98 -7.42
C VAL A 113 -0.20 -2.49 -7.74
N VAL A 114 0.97 -2.01 -8.15
CA VAL A 114 1.20 -0.60 -8.51
C VAL A 114 0.39 -0.18 -9.73
N ARG A 115 0.38 -1.01 -10.78
CA ARG A 115 -0.35 -0.71 -12.02
C ARG A 115 -1.86 -0.74 -11.81
N VAL A 116 -2.37 -1.73 -11.07
CA VAL A 116 -3.79 -1.82 -10.71
C VAL A 116 -4.19 -0.61 -9.86
N SER A 117 -3.35 -0.17 -8.93
CA SER A 117 -3.61 1.00 -8.10
C SER A 117 -3.54 2.32 -8.88
N GLU A 118 -2.68 2.43 -9.89
CA GLU A 118 -2.67 3.57 -10.82
C GLU A 118 -3.99 3.68 -11.61
N GLU A 119 -4.56 2.55 -12.02
CA GLU A 119 -5.80 2.51 -12.79
C GLU A 119 -7.06 2.69 -11.91
N TYR A 120 -7.10 1.99 -10.78
CA TYR A 120 -8.30 1.87 -9.96
C TYR A 120 -8.27 2.67 -8.65
N LEU A 121 -7.13 3.18 -8.18
CA LEU A 121 -7.04 3.93 -6.92
C LEU A 121 -6.36 5.29 -7.13
N PRO A 122 -6.87 6.15 -8.05
CA PRO A 122 -6.18 7.37 -8.46
C PRO A 122 -6.00 8.41 -7.34
N THR A 123 -6.77 8.32 -6.26
CA THR A 123 -6.65 9.17 -5.06
C THR A 123 -5.43 8.82 -4.20
N PHE A 124 -4.93 7.59 -4.32
CA PHE A 124 -3.75 7.04 -3.63
C PHE A 124 -2.51 7.29 -4.50
N SER A 125 -2.57 6.79 -5.74
CA SER A 125 -1.44 6.70 -6.69
C SER A 125 -1.06 8.00 -7.39
N LYS A 126 -1.72 9.13 -7.08
CA LYS A 126 -1.54 10.41 -7.79
C LYS A 126 -0.11 10.95 -7.80
N GLU A 127 0.72 10.54 -6.82
CA GLU A 127 2.09 11.03 -6.67
C GLU A 127 3.15 10.11 -7.29
N TYR A 128 2.77 9.02 -7.97
CA TYR A 128 3.75 8.14 -8.66
C TYR A 128 4.59 8.86 -9.71
N LYS A 129 4.08 9.95 -10.28
CA LYS A 129 4.78 10.78 -11.27
C LYS A 129 5.47 12.01 -10.66
N ASN A 130 5.47 12.13 -9.32
CA ASN A 130 6.16 13.21 -8.64
C ASN A 130 7.67 13.09 -8.91
N PRO A 131 8.38 14.17 -9.25
CA PRO A 131 9.82 14.11 -9.56
C PRO A 131 10.70 13.65 -8.38
N LYS A 132 10.17 13.65 -7.15
CA LYS A 132 10.85 13.12 -5.97
C LYS A 132 10.71 11.61 -5.81
N VAL A 133 9.84 10.95 -6.59
CA VAL A 133 9.47 9.55 -6.41
C VAL A 133 10.21 8.67 -7.41
N SER A 134 10.71 7.53 -6.94
CA SER A 134 11.24 6.47 -7.80
C SER A 134 10.66 5.13 -7.36
N LEU A 135 10.08 4.42 -8.33
CA LEU A 135 9.44 3.13 -8.12
C LEU A 135 10.42 2.02 -8.51
N HIS A 136 10.65 1.08 -7.60
CA HIS A 136 11.56 -0.03 -7.77
C HIS A 136 10.80 -1.34 -7.60
N PHE A 137 10.70 -2.13 -8.67
CA PHE A 137 10.01 -3.42 -8.65
C PHE A 137 10.99 -4.53 -8.24
N LYS A 138 11.23 -4.65 -6.94
CA LYS A 138 12.29 -5.47 -6.33
C LYS A 138 11.85 -6.01 -4.98
N ASP A 139 12.49 -7.10 -4.55
CA ASP A 139 12.43 -7.59 -3.18
C ASP A 139 13.02 -6.55 -2.21
N GLY A 140 12.20 -6.07 -1.27
CA GLY A 140 12.59 -5.10 -0.25
C GLY A 140 13.69 -5.58 0.69
N ILE A 141 13.75 -6.88 1.00
CA ILE A 141 14.81 -7.47 1.82
C ILE A 141 16.14 -7.35 1.10
N GLN A 142 16.17 -7.70 -0.19
CA GLN A 142 17.37 -7.58 -1.00
C GLN A 142 17.76 -6.10 -1.19
N TRP A 143 16.77 -5.22 -1.42
CA TRP A 143 17.00 -3.78 -1.56
C TRP A 143 17.72 -3.18 -0.35
N VAL A 144 17.25 -3.47 0.87
CA VAL A 144 17.86 -2.94 2.09
C VAL A 144 19.29 -3.48 2.30
N LYS A 145 19.57 -4.72 1.89
CA LYS A 145 20.93 -5.29 1.95
C LYS A 145 21.91 -4.55 1.05
N ASP A 146 21.44 -4.13 -0.13
CA ASP A 146 22.27 -3.48 -1.15
C ASP A 146 22.45 -1.97 -0.90
N HIS A 147 21.54 -1.33 -0.16
CA HIS A 147 21.53 0.13 0.07
C HIS A 147 21.81 0.52 1.53
N LYS A 148 23.04 0.29 1.98
CA LYS A 148 23.46 0.61 3.36
C LYS A 148 23.65 2.11 3.57
N ASN A 149 23.24 2.62 4.73
CA ASN A 149 23.41 4.02 5.15
C ASN A 149 22.89 5.06 4.14
N THR A 150 21.80 4.73 3.42
CA THR A 150 21.27 5.55 2.32
C THR A 150 20.05 6.38 2.70
N TYR A 151 19.26 5.92 3.67
CA TYR A 151 17.95 6.47 4.01
C TYR A 151 17.92 7.07 5.41
N ASP A 152 17.23 8.20 5.55
CA ASP A 152 17.00 8.87 6.83
C ASP A 152 15.85 8.21 7.61
N ALA A 153 14.87 7.67 6.88
CA ALA A 153 13.79 6.85 7.43
C ALA A 153 13.40 5.73 6.46
N ILE A 154 13.01 4.59 7.04
CA ILE A 154 12.46 3.44 6.32
C ILE A 154 11.07 3.18 6.88
N ILE A 155 10.09 3.11 5.99
CA ILE A 155 8.70 2.80 6.30
C ILE A 155 8.39 1.45 5.68
N VAL A 156 7.95 0.49 6.49
CA VAL A 156 7.59 -0.85 6.04
C VAL A 156 6.08 -0.93 6.01
N ASP A 157 5.53 -0.79 4.81
CA ASP A 157 4.11 -0.83 4.48
C ASP A 157 3.81 -2.17 3.80
N SER A 158 4.06 -3.24 4.55
CA SER A 158 3.90 -4.62 4.09
C SER A 158 2.52 -5.15 4.45
N THR A 159 2.05 -6.15 3.68
CA THR A 159 0.91 -6.97 4.05
C THR A 159 1.17 -7.76 5.33
N ASP A 160 0.15 -8.47 5.82
CA ASP A 160 0.31 -9.47 6.87
C ASP A 160 1.46 -10.45 6.55
N PRO A 161 2.10 -11.07 7.57
CA PRO A 161 3.26 -11.95 7.42
C PRO A 161 2.87 -13.33 6.87
N ILE A 162 2.19 -13.32 5.73
CA ILE A 162 1.70 -14.45 4.95
C ILE A 162 2.05 -14.13 3.49
N GLY A 163 2.57 -15.10 2.75
CA GLY A 163 2.94 -14.88 1.35
C GLY A 163 4.17 -13.96 1.20
N PRO A 164 4.19 -13.02 0.24
CA PRO A 164 5.33 -12.14 -0.02
C PRO A 164 5.76 -11.24 1.16
N GLY A 165 4.88 -11.03 2.15
CA GLY A 165 5.15 -10.26 3.36
C GLY A 165 5.89 -11.02 4.48
N ALA A 166 6.24 -12.29 4.28
CA ALA A 166 6.89 -13.16 5.26
C ALA A 166 8.44 -13.07 5.28
#